data_AF-A0A8J4WTN7-F1
#
_entry.id   AF-A0A8J4WTN7-F1
#
_cell.length_a   1.000
_cell.length_b   1.000
_cell.length_c   1.000
_cell.angle_alpha   90.00
_cell.angle_beta   90.00
_cell.angle_gamma   90.00
#
_symmetry.space_group_name_H-M   'P 1'
#
loop_
_entity.id
_entity.type
_entity.pdbx_description
1 polymer ?
#
loop_
_entity_poly.entity_id
_entity_poly.type
_entity_poly.pdbx_seq_one_letter_code
_entity_poly.pdbx_strand_id
1 'polypeptide(L)'
;MGAKVSVKNNTPYSWYFARGGGEYNYIGPGGAAYYEEGRAIHCYIHFRYGNHSWDSFVYEFNTHKGDTTFTLSETPDRSQIQLYCTSEGISQYCPNH
;
A
#
# COMPACT_ATOMS: atom_id res chain seq x y z
N MET A 1 9.38 19.10 -5.20
CA MET A 1 9.83 18.20 -4.11
C MET A 1 8.61 17.43 -3.63
N GLY A 2 8.54 16.13 -3.97
CA GLY A 2 7.40 15.25 -3.69
C GLY A 2 7.42 14.67 -2.28
N ALA A 3 6.51 13.73 -2.01
CA ALA A 3 6.52 12.88 -0.81
C ALA A 3 6.86 11.45 -1.21
N LYS A 4 7.56 10.72 -0.33
CA LYS A 4 7.91 9.32 -0.57
C LYS A 4 6.75 8.43 -0.15
N VAL A 5 6.32 7.57 -1.07
CA VAL A 5 5.36 6.50 -0.79
C VAL A 5 6.11 5.18 -0.76
N SER A 6 6.10 4.52 0.39
CA SER A 6 6.75 3.23 0.60
C SER A 6 5.70 2.13 0.69
N VAL A 7 6.00 0.97 0.14
CA VAL A 7 5.15 -0.21 0.18
C VAL A 7 5.98 -1.39 0.69
N LYS A 8 5.47 -2.08 1.71
CA LYS A 8 6.12 -3.23 2.34
C LYS A 8 5.20 -4.44 2.29
N ASN A 9 5.76 -5.58 1.93
CA ASN A 9 5.07 -6.86 1.93
C ASN A 9 5.65 -7.74 3.05
N ASN A 10 5.00 -7.77 4.20
CA ASN A 10 5.34 -8.66 5.31
C ASN A 10 4.59 -10.00 5.22
N THR A 11 3.97 -10.29 4.09
CA THR A 11 3.27 -11.56 3.84
C THR A 11 4.17 -12.53 3.07
N PRO A 12 3.91 -13.85 3.14
CA PRO A 12 4.62 -14.84 2.33
C PRO A 12 4.17 -14.85 0.86
N TYR A 13 3.26 -13.96 0.45
CA TYR A 13 2.62 -13.99 -0.85
C TYR A 13 3.21 -12.96 -1.81
N SER A 14 2.94 -13.13 -3.10
CA SER A 14 3.26 -12.15 -4.12
C SER A 14 2.15 -11.10 -4.20
N TRP A 15 2.54 -9.83 -4.22
CA TRP A 15 1.61 -8.71 -4.37
C TRP A 15 2.02 -7.83 -5.52
N TYR A 16 1.05 -7.09 -6.05
CA TYR A 16 1.29 -6.03 -7.00
C TYR A 16 0.63 -4.76 -6.50
N PHE A 17 1.26 -3.61 -6.75
CA PHE A 17 0.69 -2.32 -6.38
C PHE A 17 0.75 -1.34 -7.55
N ALA A 18 -0.24 -0.46 -7.65
CA ALA A 18 -0.28 0.60 -8.64
C ALA A 18 -0.75 1.90 -8.00
N ARG A 19 -0.17 3.02 -8.46
CA ARG A 19 -0.77 4.34 -8.28
C ARG A 19 -2.03 4.40 -9.17
N GLY A 20 -3.13 4.96 -8.67
CA GLY A 20 -4.45 4.98 -9.33
C GLY A 20 -4.43 5.03 -10.87
N GLY A 21 -4.89 3.94 -11.50
CA GLY A 21 -4.97 3.79 -12.96
C GLY A 21 -3.65 3.53 -13.70
N GLY A 22 -2.53 3.39 -12.99
CA GLY A 22 -1.20 3.13 -13.55
C GLY A 22 -0.84 1.64 -13.66
N GLU A 23 0.39 1.38 -14.13
CA GLU A 23 0.93 0.02 -14.23
C GLU A 23 1.22 -0.59 -12.86
N TYR A 24 0.97 -1.89 -12.76
CA TYR A 24 1.19 -2.67 -11.55
C TYR A 24 2.66 -3.05 -11.39
N ASN A 25 3.21 -2.72 -10.23
CA ASN A 25 4.57 -3.04 -9.84
C ASN A 25 4.56 -4.25 -8.90
N TYR A 26 5.39 -5.24 -9.19
CA TYR A 26 5.53 -6.44 -8.37
C TYR A 26 6.27 -6.16 -7.06
N ILE A 27 5.78 -6.74 -5.96
CA ILE A 27 6.48 -6.86 -4.68
C ILE A 27 6.40 -8.31 -4.21
N GLY A 28 7.56 -8.96 -4.20
CA GLY A 28 7.69 -10.33 -3.71
C GLY A 28 7.56 -10.47 -2.19
N PRO A 29 7.51 -11.71 -1.68
CA PRO A 29 7.43 -12.00 -0.25
C PRO A 29 8.57 -11.33 0.54
N GLY A 30 8.26 -10.66 1.65
CA GLY A 30 9.25 -9.91 2.45
C GLY A 30 9.81 -8.66 1.76
N GLY A 31 9.33 -8.32 0.57
CA GLY A 31 9.86 -7.26 -0.27
C GLY A 31 9.39 -5.87 0.15
N ALA A 32 10.10 -4.86 -0.35
CA ALA A 32 9.70 -3.47 -0.23
C ALA A 32 9.99 -2.71 -1.53
N ALA A 33 9.14 -1.74 -1.84
CA ALA A 33 9.32 -0.81 -2.93
C ALA A 33 8.97 0.61 -2.46
N TYR A 34 9.41 1.61 -3.21
CA TYR A 34 8.98 2.98 -2.99
C TYR A 34 8.90 3.73 -4.32
N TYR A 35 8.13 4.81 -4.32
CA TYR A 35 8.09 5.77 -5.40
C TYR A 35 7.89 7.18 -4.83
N GLU A 36 8.24 8.18 -5.63
CA GLU A 36 7.91 9.57 -5.31
C GLU A 36 6.55 9.93 -5.87
N GLU A 37 5.76 10.60 -5.04
CA GLU A 37 4.44 11.06 -5.39
C GLU A 37 4.38 12.59 -5.27
N GLY A 38 3.67 13.22 -6.20
CA GLY A 38 3.39 14.65 -6.12
C GLY A 38 2.60 14.94 -4.83
N ARG A 39 2.79 16.12 -4.25
CA ARG A 39 2.01 16.53 -3.07
C ARG A 39 0.56 16.76 -3.49
N ALA A 40 -0.32 15.86 -3.09
CA ALA A 40 -1.75 15.93 -3.36
C ALA A 40 -2.57 15.44 -2.16
N ILE A 41 -3.79 15.95 -2.06
CA ILE A 41 -4.72 15.61 -0.98
C ILE A 41 -5.39 14.26 -1.24
N HIS A 42 -5.64 13.95 -2.52
CA HIS A 42 -6.34 12.76 -3.00
C HIS A 42 -5.42 11.95 -3.91
N CYS A 43 -4.73 10.97 -3.35
CA CYS A 43 -3.94 9.96 -4.08
C CYS A 43 -4.57 8.59 -3.86
N TYR A 44 -4.48 7.69 -4.83
CA TYR A 44 -5.00 6.33 -4.71
C TYR A 44 -3.89 5.31 -4.92
N ILE A 45 -3.86 4.28 -4.08
CA ILE A 45 -3.03 3.11 -4.26
C ILE A 45 -3.91 1.87 -4.33
N HIS A 46 -3.61 1.00 -5.29
CA HIS A 46 -4.32 -0.23 -5.54
C HIS A 46 -3.38 -1.39 -5.29
N PHE A 47 -3.88 -2.46 -4.69
CA PHE A 47 -3.13 -3.69 -4.42
C PHE A 47 -3.82 -4.89 -5.00
N ARG A 48 -3.05 -5.81 -5.58
CA ARG A 48 -3.52 -7.10 -6.08
C ARG A 48 -2.76 -8.23 -5.43
N TYR A 49 -3.51 -9.20 -4.93
CA TYR A 49 -2.97 -10.48 -4.51
C TYR A 49 -2.63 -11.33 -5.73
N GLY A 50 -1.38 -11.77 -5.84
CA GLY A 50 -0.92 -12.57 -6.98
C GLY A 50 -1.26 -11.92 -8.32
N ASN A 51 -1.57 -12.73 -9.33
CA ASN A 51 -1.97 -12.23 -10.66
C ASN A 51 -3.50 -12.10 -10.80
N HIS A 52 -4.19 -11.72 -9.72
CA HIS A 52 -5.64 -11.52 -9.78
C HIS A 52 -5.99 -10.36 -10.72
N SER A 53 -7.13 -10.47 -11.42
CA SER A 53 -7.63 -9.42 -12.31
C SER A 53 -8.30 -8.26 -11.57
N TRP A 54 -8.61 -8.45 -10.28
CA TRP A 54 -9.33 -7.49 -9.43
C TRP A 54 -8.43 -6.99 -8.30
N ASP A 55 -8.65 -5.75 -7.89
CA ASP A 55 -7.92 -5.12 -6.80
C ASP A 55 -8.43 -5.70 -5.46
N SER A 56 -7.50 -6.18 -4.64
CA SER A 56 -7.75 -6.72 -3.30
C SER A 56 -7.86 -5.62 -2.25
N PHE A 57 -7.13 -4.52 -2.44
CA PHE A 57 -7.26 -3.30 -1.65
C PHE A 57 -7.19 -2.08 -2.55
N VAL A 58 -8.01 -1.07 -2.26
CA VAL A 58 -7.90 0.26 -2.84
C VAL A 58 -7.94 1.26 -1.70
N TYR A 59 -6.98 2.16 -1.63
CA TYR A 59 -6.87 3.10 -0.53
C TYR A 59 -6.54 4.51 -0.99
N GLU A 60 -7.29 5.47 -0.47
CA GLU A 60 -7.04 6.90 -0.68
C GLU A 60 -6.11 7.44 0.40
N PHE A 61 -5.06 8.17 0.02
CA PHE A 61 -4.08 8.75 0.93
C PHE A 61 -3.65 10.15 0.52
N ASN A 62 -3.01 10.85 1.47
CA ASN A 62 -2.69 12.27 1.35
C ASN A 62 -1.18 12.50 1.48
N THR A 63 -0.53 12.78 0.36
CA THR A 63 0.91 13.07 0.29
C THR A 63 1.24 14.54 0.55
N HIS A 64 0.24 15.42 0.63
CA HIS A 64 0.44 16.79 1.10
C HIS A 64 0.87 16.82 2.57
N LYS A 65 0.48 15.81 3.36
CA LYS A 65 0.83 15.70 4.79
C LYS A 65 2.23 15.13 5.05
N GLY A 66 2.87 14.51 4.07
CA GLY A 66 4.22 13.97 4.20
C GLY A 66 4.36 12.57 3.58
N ASP A 67 5.42 11.89 3.97
CA ASP A 67 5.71 10.54 3.51
C ASP A 67 4.65 9.56 4.01
N THR A 68 4.35 8.55 3.18
CA THR A 68 3.35 7.53 3.48
C THR A 68 3.97 6.16 3.35
N THR A 69 3.72 5.27 4.31
CA THR A 69 4.12 3.86 4.20
C THR A 69 2.90 2.97 4.27
N PHE A 70 2.76 2.05 3.33
CA PHE A 70 1.80 0.96 3.31
C PHE A 70 2.50 -0.35 3.66
N THR A 71 1.91 -1.14 4.55
CA THR A 71 2.44 -2.44 4.93
C THR A 71 1.32 -3.48 4.84
N LEU A 72 1.51 -4.46 3.97
CA LEU A 72 0.69 -5.67 3.93
C LEU A 72 1.21 -6.63 4.98
N SER A 73 0.36 -7.04 5.91
CA SER A 73 0.70 -8.03 6.93
C SER A 73 -0.41 -9.07 7.03
N GLU A 74 -0.02 -10.30 7.37
CA GLU A 74 -0.95 -11.37 7.68
C GLU A 74 -1.19 -11.41 9.20
N THR A 75 -2.40 -11.73 9.63
CA THR A 75 -2.70 -11.91 11.05
C THR A 75 -1.94 -13.12 11.62
N PRO A 76 -1.63 -13.18 12.92
CA PRO A 76 -0.84 -14.27 13.49
C PRO A 76 -1.45 -15.67 13.28
N ASP A 77 -2.78 -15.76 13.22
CA ASP A 77 -3.55 -16.97 12.94
C ASP A 77 -3.69 -17.28 11.43
N ARG A 78 -3.12 -16.44 10.56
CA ARG A 78 -3.19 -16.53 9.10
C ARG A 78 -4.59 -16.56 8.51
N SER A 79 -5.56 -16.00 9.22
CA SER A 79 -6.95 -15.94 8.76
C SER A 79 -7.20 -14.75 7.81
N GLN A 80 -6.42 -13.68 7.92
CA GLN A 80 -6.67 -12.43 7.20
C GLN A 80 -5.38 -11.72 6.78
N ILE A 81 -5.47 -10.97 5.67
CA ILE A 81 -4.48 -9.97 5.27
C ILE A 81 -4.99 -8.59 5.68
N GLN A 82 -4.11 -7.79 6.26
CA GLN A 82 -4.38 -6.45 6.74
C GLN A 82 -3.44 -5.46 6.07
N LEU A 83 -3.98 -4.31 5.70
CA LEU A 83 -3.22 -3.18 5.17
C LEU A 83 -3.05 -2.12 6.27
N TYR A 84 -1.80 -1.87 6.63
CA TYR A 84 -1.41 -0.83 7.59
C TYR A 84 -0.89 0.38 6.82
N CYS A 85 -1.26 1.59 7.23
CA CYS A 85 -0.69 2.81 6.68
C CYS A 85 -0.24 3.77 7.77
N THR A 86 0.90 4.41 7.54
CA THR A 86 1.39 5.51 8.37
C THR A 86 1.52 6.75 7.50
N SER A 87 0.54 7.65 7.62
CA SER A 87 0.60 9.05 7.17
C SER A 87 0.56 9.89 8.44
N GLU A 88 1.71 10.07 9.10
CA GLU A 88 1.98 10.77 10.37
C GLU A 88 0.82 10.89 11.40
N GLY A 89 0.94 10.11 12.49
CA GLY A 89 0.38 10.50 13.80
C GLY A 89 -0.85 9.73 14.29
N ILE A 90 -0.70 8.43 14.57
CA ILE A 90 -1.55 7.59 15.45
C ILE A 90 -2.54 6.64 14.75
N SER A 91 -2.91 6.82 13.48
CA SER A 91 -3.71 5.77 12.80
C SER A 91 -2.82 4.61 12.37
N GLN A 92 -2.94 3.47 13.05
CA GLN A 92 -2.18 2.24 12.75
C GLN A 92 -2.85 1.38 11.68
N TYR A 93 -4.10 1.65 11.30
CA TYR A 93 -4.86 0.81 10.38
C TYR A 93 -5.42 1.65 9.23
N CYS A 94 -5.30 1.15 8.00
CA CYS A 94 -6.09 1.64 6.89
C CYS A 94 -7.47 0.98 7.01
N PRO A 95 -8.56 1.70 7.30
CA PRO A 95 -9.88 1.10 7.20
C PRO A 95 -10.10 0.63 5.76
N ASN A 96 -10.36 -0.66 5.60
CA ASN A 96 -10.74 -1.24 4.33
C ASN A 96 -12.17 -0.76 4.04
N HIS A 97 -12.36 0.06 3.02
CA HIS A 97 -13.69 0.48 2.57
C HIS A 97 -14.15 -0.41 1.42
#